data_AF-A0A519CGU9-F1
#
_entry.id   AF-A0A519CGU9-F1
#
_cell.length_a   1.000
_cell.length_b   1.000
_cell.length_c   1.000
_cell.angle_alpha   90.00
_cell.angle_beta   90.00
_cell.angle_gamma   90.00
#
_symmetry.space_group_name_H-M   'P 1'
#
loop_
_entity.id
_entity.type
_entity.pdbx_description
1 polymer ?
#
loop_
_entity_poly.entity_id
_entity_poly.type
_entity_poly.pdbx_seq_one_letter_code
_entity_poly.pdbx_strand_id
1 'polypeptide(L)'
;MISFEHRVLSEFKLKIAKVDTLAKSIMSHREPKGTEAKEASEFLDVLVKEIDEFYNDHSEMLSNNGKRPHARSRLPETKQWVDNIERFYELNPRRRPRKKN
;
A
#
# COMPACT_ATOMS: atom_id res chain seq x y z
N MET A 1 22.57 7.65 -10.98
CA MET A 1 21.17 7.67 -11.46
C MET A 1 20.40 6.58 -10.72
N ILE A 2 19.26 6.89 -10.12
CA ILE A 2 18.42 5.89 -9.42
C ILE A 2 17.71 5.01 -10.46
N SER A 3 17.66 3.69 -10.24
CA SER A 3 16.98 2.74 -11.14
C SER A 3 15.46 2.96 -11.16
N PHE A 4 14.81 2.59 -12.27
CA PHE A 4 13.35 2.70 -12.39
C PHE A 4 12.63 1.90 -11.30
N GLU A 5 13.06 0.67 -11.04
CA GLU A 5 12.53 -0.17 -9.96
C GLU A 5 12.61 0.53 -8.59
N HIS A 6 13.73 1.17 -8.27
CA HIS A 6 13.87 1.89 -7.01
C HIS A 6 12.92 3.09 -6.91
N ARG A 7 12.64 3.77 -8.04
CA ARG A 7 11.64 4.84 -8.09
C ARG A 7 10.24 4.30 -7.82
N VAL A 8 9.86 3.19 -8.47
CA VAL A 8 8.56 2.52 -8.28
C VAL A 8 8.38 2.11 -6.81
N LEU A 9 9.38 1.47 -6.21
CA LEU A 9 9.33 1.05 -4.81
C LEU A 9 9.21 2.24 -3.84
N SER A 10 9.91 3.33 -4.14
CA SER A 10 9.88 4.54 -3.30
C SER A 10 8.54 5.26 -3.42
N GLU A 11 8.01 5.39 -4.64
CA GLU A 11 6.72 6.00 -4.89
C GLU A 11 5.59 5.21 -4.23
N PHE A 12 5.60 3.88 -4.37
CA PHE A 12 4.62 3.02 -3.71
C PHE A 12 4.62 3.23 -2.18
N LYS A 13 5.82 3.30 -1.57
CA LYS A 13 5.97 3.57 -0.14
C LYS A 13 5.40 4.94 0.25
N LEU A 14 5.61 5.97 -0.56
CA LEU A 14 5.08 7.31 -0.31
C LEU A 14 3.55 7.34 -0.43
N LYS A 15 2.97 6.69 -1.44
CA LYS A 15 1.51 6.64 -1.59
C LYS A 15 0.85 5.94 -0.40
N ILE A 16 1.39 4.79 0.05
CA ILE A 16 0.94 4.10 1.27
C ILE A 16 1.00 5.05 2.48
N ALA A 17 2.13 5.73 2.67
CA ALA A 17 2.30 6.62 3.82
C ALA A 17 1.27 7.76 3.84
N LYS A 18 0.87 8.29 2.67
CA LYS A 18 -0.19 9.30 2.58
C LYS A 18 -1.54 8.75 3.03
N VAL A 19 -1.92 7.57 2.56
CA VAL A 19 -3.18 6.91 2.96
C VAL A 19 -3.19 6.61 4.45
N ASP A 20 -2.12 6.04 5.00
CA ASP A 20 -2.01 5.76 6.44
C ASP A 20 -2.08 7.03 7.28
N THR A 21 -1.45 8.11 6.83
CA THR A 21 -1.43 9.40 7.53
C THR A 21 -2.83 10.02 7.54
N LEU A 22 -3.50 10.06 6.39
CA LEU A 22 -4.86 10.61 6.30
C LEU A 22 -5.86 9.77 7.10
N ALA A 23 -5.79 8.44 6.99
CA ALA A 23 -6.65 7.54 7.76
C ALA A 23 -6.49 7.76 9.28
N LYS A 24 -5.26 7.90 9.77
CA LYS A 24 -5.01 8.23 11.18
C LYS A 24 -5.56 9.61 11.56
N SER A 25 -5.32 10.61 10.72
CA SER A 25 -5.82 11.98 10.94
C SER A 25 -7.34 12.00 11.13
N ILE A 26 -8.08 11.32 10.25
CA ILE A 26 -9.55 11.19 10.32
C ILE A 26 -9.98 10.52 11.64
N MET A 27 -9.30 9.43 12.02
CA MET A 27 -9.62 8.71 13.26
C MET A 27 -9.35 9.54 14.53
N SER A 28 -8.35 10.42 14.50
CA SER A 28 -8.00 11.31 15.60
C SER A 28 -8.70 12.68 15.53
N HIS A 29 -9.56 12.92 14.54
CA HIS A 29 -10.24 14.20 14.36
C HIS A 29 -11.15 14.51 15.55
N ARG A 30 -11.26 15.79 15.94
CA ARG A 30 -12.11 16.21 17.08
C ARG A 30 -13.58 15.85 16.86
N GLU A 31 -14.03 15.94 15.62
CA GLU A 31 -15.38 15.58 15.19
C GLU A 31 -15.31 14.53 14.06
N PRO A 32 -15.15 13.23 14.40
CA PRO A 32 -14.96 12.18 13.40
C PRO A 32 -16.17 11.96 12.47
N LYS A 33 -17.33 12.48 12.86
CA LYS A 33 -18.58 12.44 12.10
C LYS A 33 -18.98 13.80 11.52
N GLY A 34 -18.12 14.82 11.68
CA GLY A 34 -18.32 16.13 11.08
C GLY A 34 -18.11 16.10 9.56
N THR A 35 -18.53 17.17 8.88
CA THR A 35 -18.43 17.29 7.42
C THR A 35 -16.98 17.15 6.93
N GLU A 36 -16.03 17.78 7.61
CA GLU A 36 -14.59 17.71 7.28
C GLU A 36 -14.06 16.26 7.33
N ALA A 37 -14.39 15.50 8.38
CA ALA A 37 -13.97 14.12 8.50
C ALA A 37 -14.60 13.22 7.43
N LYS A 38 -15.85 13.52 7.04
CA LYS A 38 -16.54 12.83 5.95
C LYS A 38 -15.88 13.10 4.60
N GLU A 39 -15.64 14.37 4.26
CA GLU A 39 -14.96 14.77 3.01
C GLU A 39 -13.54 14.19 2.94
N ALA A 40 -12.81 14.21 4.05
CA ALA A 40 -11.50 13.56 4.14
C ALA A 40 -11.57 12.04 3.94
N SER A 41 -12.63 11.38 4.41
CA SER A 41 -12.86 9.96 4.16
C SER A 41 -13.19 9.67 2.70
N GLU A 42 -13.93 10.54 2.02
CA GLU A 42 -14.19 10.43 0.58
C GLU A 42 -12.89 10.63 -0.22
N PHE A 43 -12.05 11.58 0.18
CA PHE A 43 -10.73 11.76 -0.42
C PHE A 43 -9.79 10.57 -0.16
N LEU A 44 -9.90 9.92 1.00
CA LEU A 44 -9.16 8.69 1.31
C LEU A 44 -9.45 7.58 0.30
N ASP A 45 -10.70 7.42 -0.13
CA ASP A 45 -11.07 6.44 -1.16
C ASP A 45 -10.40 6.75 -2.52
N VAL A 46 -10.25 8.03 -2.87
CA VAL A 46 -9.51 8.45 -4.09
C VAL A 46 -8.04 8.04 -3.99
N LEU A 47 -7.39 8.28 -2.84
CA LEU A 47 -5.99 7.89 -2.63
C LEU A 47 -5.79 6.38 -2.63
N VAL A 48 -6.74 5.62 -2.09
CA VAL A 48 -6.71 4.15 -2.15
C VAL A 48 -6.81 3.68 -3.59
N LYS A 49 -7.72 4.27 -4.39
CA LYS A 49 -7.84 3.95 -5.82
C LYS A 49 -6.54 4.25 -6.58
N GLU A 50 -5.88 5.38 -6.29
CA GLU A 50 -4.58 5.73 -6.89
C GLU A 50 -3.50 4.69 -6.55
N ILE A 51 -3.47 4.17 -5.32
CA ILE A 51 -2.56 3.10 -4.93
C ILE A 51 -2.88 1.80 -5.69
N ASP A 52 -4.16 1.48 -5.86
CA ASP A 52 -4.60 0.27 -6.54
C ASP A 52 -4.21 0.29 -8.02
N GLU A 53 -4.46 1.40 -8.71
CA GLU A 53 -4.03 1.61 -10.10
C GLU A 53 -2.49 1.52 -10.21
N PHE A 54 -1.77 2.22 -9.33
CA PHE A 54 -0.31 2.18 -9.31
C PHE A 54 0.24 0.77 -9.07
N TYR A 55 -0.39 0.01 -8.16
CA TYR A 55 0.03 -1.36 -7.87
C TYR A 55 -0.20 -2.26 -9.08
N ASN A 56 -1.35 -2.16 -9.75
CA ASN A 56 -1.64 -2.95 -10.95
C ASN A 56 -0.60 -2.71 -12.05
N ASP A 57 -0.31 -1.44 -12.35
CA ASP A 57 0.63 -1.03 -13.40
C ASP A 57 2.06 -1.53 -13.15
N HIS A 58 2.43 -1.73 -11.88
CA HIS A 58 3.79 -2.12 -11.47
C HIS A 58 3.83 -3.43 -10.67
N SER A 59 2.79 -4.25 -10.80
CA SER A 59 2.55 -5.39 -9.91
C SER A 59 3.69 -6.41 -9.93
N GLU A 60 4.32 -6.63 -11.07
CA GLU A 60 5.49 -7.50 -11.20
C GLU A 60 6.66 -7.02 -10.34
N MET A 61 7.10 -5.76 -10.51
CA MET A 61 8.19 -5.18 -9.71
C MET A 61 7.87 -5.16 -8.22
N LEU A 62 6.63 -4.82 -7.86
CA LEU A 62 6.21 -4.72 -6.47
C LEU A 62 6.15 -6.09 -5.80
N SER A 63 5.46 -7.06 -6.41
CA SER A 63 5.31 -8.42 -5.86
C SER A 63 6.66 -9.15 -5.78
N ASN A 64 7.54 -9.01 -6.78
CA ASN A 64 8.91 -9.55 -6.76
C ASN A 64 9.78 -8.95 -5.64
N ASN A 65 9.40 -7.80 -5.07
CA ASN A 65 10.06 -7.16 -3.93
C ASN A 65 9.31 -7.34 -2.60
N GLY A 66 8.39 -8.32 -2.55
CA GLY A 66 7.60 -8.62 -1.37
C GLY A 66 6.61 -7.52 -0.98
N LYS A 67 6.20 -6.67 -1.93
CA LYS A 67 5.18 -5.65 -1.70
C LYS A 67 3.81 -6.21 -2.01
N ARG A 68 2.91 -6.12 -1.04
CA ARG A 68 1.49 -6.46 -1.16
C ARG A 68 0.67 -5.21 -1.46
N PRO A 69 -0.52 -5.35 -2.06
CA PRO A 69 -1.50 -4.26 -2.08
C PRO A 69 -1.72 -3.67 -0.68
N HIS A 70 -2.12 -2.42 -0.62
CA HIS A 70 -2.40 -1.75 0.65
C HIS A 70 -3.54 -2.46 1.40
N ALA A 71 -3.56 -2.42 2.74
CA ALA A 71 -4.60 -3.12 3.53
C ALA A 71 -6.03 -2.60 3.28
N ARG A 72 -6.16 -1.37 2.78
CA ARG A 72 -7.44 -0.75 2.37
C ARG A 72 -7.74 -0.94 0.87
N SER A 73 -6.85 -1.58 0.12
CA SER A 73 -7.01 -1.88 -1.29
C SER A 73 -8.26 -2.73 -1.53
N ARG A 74 -8.89 -2.55 -2.68
CA ARG A 74 -9.99 -3.42 -3.15
C ARG A 74 -9.53 -4.38 -4.23
N LEU A 75 -8.23 -4.46 -4.51
CA LEU A 75 -7.69 -5.37 -5.51
C LEU A 75 -7.83 -6.83 -5.07
N PRO A 76 -8.25 -7.74 -5.97
CA PRO A 76 -8.16 -9.16 -5.69
C PRO A 76 -6.68 -9.57 -5.63
N GLU A 77 -6.27 -10.27 -4.58
CA GLU A 77 -4.93 -10.89 -4.58
C GLU A 77 -4.89 -12.00 -5.63
N THR A 78 -4.03 -11.85 -6.63
CA THR A 78 -3.81 -12.90 -7.63
C THR A 78 -2.80 -13.92 -7.11
N LYS A 79 -2.95 -15.18 -7.52
CA LYS A 79 -2.02 -16.26 -7.16
C LYS A 79 -0.57 -15.90 -7.52
N GLN A 80 -0.37 -15.29 -8.68
CA GLN A 80 0.97 -14.89 -9.15
C GLN A 80 1.63 -13.88 -8.21
N TRP A 81 0.90 -12.88 -7.73
CA TRP A 81 1.47 -11.89 -6.80
C TRP A 81 1.85 -12.55 -5.48
N VAL A 82 0.99 -13.43 -4.95
CA VAL A 82 1.25 -14.17 -3.72
C VAL A 82 2.50 -15.04 -3.86
N ASP A 83 2.61 -15.79 -4.96
CA ASP A 83 3.77 -16.66 -5.23
C ASP A 83 5.07 -15.85 -5.33
N ASN A 84 5.06 -14.70 -6.03
CA ASN A 84 6.21 -13.80 -6.11
C ASN A 84 6.63 -13.27 -4.74
N ILE A 85 5.66 -12.87 -3.92
CA ILE A 85 5.90 -12.33 -2.57
C ILE A 85 6.48 -13.40 -1.64
N GLU A 86 5.92 -14.62 -1.67
CA GLU A 86 6.44 -15.71 -0.84
C GLU A 86 7.86 -16.08 -1.27
N ARG A 87 8.12 -16.21 -2.58
CA ARG A 87 9.47 -16.45 -3.11
C ARG A 87 10.45 -15.38 -2.69
N PHE A 88 10.06 -14.10 -2.71
CA PHE A 88 10.90 -13.02 -2.21
C PHE A 88 11.30 -13.22 -0.74
N TYR A 89 10.36 -13.63 0.12
CA TYR A 89 10.64 -13.84 1.54
C TYR A 89 11.32 -15.18 1.84
N GLU A 90 11.20 -16.18 0.99
CA GLU A 90 12.02 -17.40 1.05
C GLU A 90 13.50 -17.07 0.79
N LEU A 91 13.77 -16.22 -0.21
CA LEU A 91 15.13 -15.74 -0.52
C LEU A 91 15.63 -14.71 0.50
N ASN A 92 14.72 -13.98 1.16
CA ASN A 92 15.05 -12.94 2.13
C ASN A 92 14.35 -13.15 3.49
N PRO A 93 14.65 -14.22 4.25
CA PRO A 93 13.91 -14.56 5.47
C PRO A 93 13.91 -13.45 6.53
N ARG A 94 15.03 -12.70 6.64
CA ARG A 94 15.17 -11.59 7.59
C ARG A 94 14.26 -10.39 7.28
N ARG A 95 13.77 -10.27 6.05
CA ARG A 95 12.90 -9.17 5.61
C ARG A 95 11.42 -9.49 5.77
N ARG A 96 11.07 -10.74 6.12
CA ARG A 96 9.69 -11.16 6.35
C ARG A 96 9.11 -10.38 7.53
N PRO A 97 7.93 -9.74 7.38
CA PRO A 97 7.24 -9.10 8.49
C PRO A 97 7.03 -10.11 9.62
N ARG A 98 7.45 -9.77 10.84
CA ARG A 98 7.17 -10.59 12.01
C ARG A 98 5.67 -10.52 12.28
N LYS A 99 5.01 -11.67 12.49
CA LYS A 99 3.66 -11.69 13.06
C LYS A 99 3.72 -10.94 14.40
N LYS A 100 2.96 -9.86 14.53
CA LYS A 100 2.69 -9.28 15.85
C LYS A 100 1.69 -10.23 16.51
N ASN A 101 2.15 -10.93 17.56
CA ASN A 101 1.27 -11.63 18.49
C ASN A 101 0.51 -10.61 19.34
#